data_AF-A0A6G1R8K9-F1
#
_entry.id   AF-A0A6G1R8K9-F1
#
_cell.length_a   1.000
_cell.length_b   1.000
_cell.length_c   1.000
_cell.angle_alpha   90.00
_cell.angle_beta   90.00
_cell.angle_gamma   90.00
#
_symmetry.space_group_name_H-M   'P 1'
#
loop_
_entity.id
_entity.type
_entity.pdbx_description
1 polymer ?
#
loop_
_entity_poly.entity_id
_entity_poly.type
_entity_poly.pdbx_seq_one_letter_code
_entity_poly.pdbx_strand_id
1 'polypeptide(L)'
;MTFRPSMEEFREFDKYVAFMESKGAHRAGVAKVIPPKEWKPRKNYNDIEDLVIPAPIQQMVTGQSGLFTQYSIQKKPMTVKEFKQLANSAKYCTPKYIDYEDLERKYWKNLTFVSPIYGADINGSIYDEGIEEWNIAHLNTILDVVE
;
A
#
# COMPACT_ATOMS: atom_id res chain seq x y z
N MET A 1 -3.79 -1.62 17.11
CA MET A 1 -3.50 -2.97 17.67
C MET A 1 -2.89 -3.84 16.59
N THR A 2 -2.15 -4.89 16.95
CA THR A 2 -1.54 -5.84 15.99
C THR A 2 -2.05 -7.26 16.24
N PHE A 3 -2.55 -7.92 15.20
CA PHE A 3 -3.12 -9.27 15.23
C PHE A 3 -2.31 -10.24 14.38
N ARG A 4 -2.32 -11.52 14.77
CA ARG A 4 -1.55 -12.61 14.15
C ARG A 4 -2.42 -13.87 14.09
N PRO A 5 -3.38 -13.93 13.16
CA PRO A 5 -4.29 -15.07 13.05
C PRO A 5 -3.55 -16.38 12.78
N SER A 6 -4.14 -17.49 13.21
CA SER A 6 -3.84 -18.80 12.63
C SER A 6 -4.42 -18.91 11.21
N MET A 7 -4.02 -19.93 10.44
CA MET A 7 -4.67 -20.17 9.13
C MET A 7 -6.18 -20.44 9.25
N GLU A 8 -6.62 -21.07 10.33
CA GLU A 8 -8.05 -21.31 10.56
C GLU A 8 -8.81 -20.00 10.78
N GLU A 9 -8.26 -19.10 11.59
CA GLU A 9 -8.83 -17.78 11.83
C GLU A 9 -8.77 -16.88 10.57
N PHE A 10 -7.72 -17.05 9.76
CA PHE A 10 -7.49 -16.24 8.57
C PHE A 10 -8.42 -16.61 7.41
N ARG A 11 -9.03 -17.79 7.39
CA ARG A 11 -9.97 -18.18 6.31
C ARG A 11 -11.23 -17.31 6.25
N GLU A 12 -11.71 -16.85 7.41
CA GLU A 12 -13.01 -16.18 7.53
C GLU A 12 -12.82 -14.68 7.78
N PHE A 13 -12.70 -13.89 6.71
CA PHE A 13 -12.41 -12.46 6.77
C PHE A 13 -13.37 -11.69 7.70
N ASP A 14 -14.69 -11.77 7.45
CA ASP A 14 -15.70 -11.03 8.22
C ASP A 14 -15.72 -11.42 9.70
N LYS A 15 -15.58 -12.72 9.98
CA LYS A 15 -15.50 -13.23 11.35
C LYS A 15 -14.28 -12.68 12.08
N TYR A 16 -13.14 -12.59 11.38
CA TYR A 16 -11.92 -12.05 11.98
C TYR A 16 -11.98 -10.54 12.17
N VAL A 17 -12.61 -9.79 11.26
CA VAL A 17 -12.88 -8.36 11.44
C VAL A 17 -13.76 -8.14 12.68
N ALA A 18 -14.88 -8.85 12.81
CA ALA A 18 -15.74 -8.77 13.99
C ALA A 18 -15.01 -9.15 15.29
N PHE A 19 -14.12 -10.16 15.23
CA PHE A 19 -13.25 -10.49 16.35
C PHE A 19 -12.32 -9.32 16.72
N MET A 20 -11.64 -8.71 15.76
CA MET A 20 -10.78 -7.54 16.02
C MET A 20 -11.56 -6.38 16.63
N GLU A 21 -12.78 -6.13 16.14
CA GLU A 21 -13.67 -5.12 16.70
C GLU A 21 -14.09 -5.43 18.13
N SER A 22 -14.39 -6.69 18.45
CA SER A 22 -14.69 -7.12 19.83
C SER A 22 -13.52 -6.88 20.80
N LYS A 23 -12.29 -6.80 20.29
CA LYS A 23 -11.09 -6.42 21.05
C LYS A 23 -10.86 -4.91 21.11
N GLY A 24 -11.73 -4.11 20.51
CA GLY A 24 -11.67 -2.65 20.48
C GLY A 24 -10.72 -2.09 19.42
N ALA A 25 -10.32 -2.87 18.41
CA ALA A 25 -9.36 -2.42 17.39
C ALA A 25 -9.83 -1.16 16.64
N HIS A 26 -11.13 -1.10 16.32
CA HIS A 26 -11.76 0.03 15.63
C HIS A 26 -11.61 1.36 16.38
N ARG A 27 -11.45 1.34 17.72
CA ARG A 27 -11.32 2.56 18.53
C ARG A 27 -10.05 3.35 18.23
N ALA A 28 -9.02 2.70 17.69
CA ALA A 28 -7.80 3.36 17.25
C ALA A 28 -7.90 3.92 15.82
N GLY A 29 -8.93 3.58 15.06
CA GLY A 29 -9.08 3.92 13.63
C GLY A 29 -8.16 3.12 12.69
N VAL A 30 -7.21 2.35 13.22
CA VAL A 30 -6.28 1.52 12.44
C VAL A 30 -5.88 0.24 13.19
N ALA A 31 -5.83 -0.87 12.47
CA ALA A 31 -5.35 -2.15 12.96
C ALA A 31 -4.33 -2.76 11.97
N LYS A 32 -3.36 -3.50 12.50
CA LYS A 32 -2.39 -4.26 11.69
C LYS A 32 -2.68 -5.74 11.82
N VAL A 33 -2.83 -6.44 10.71
CA VAL A 33 -2.90 -7.91 10.67
C VAL A 33 -1.62 -8.41 10.00
N ILE A 34 -0.94 -9.35 10.66
CA ILE A 34 0.22 -10.04 10.09
C ILE A 34 -0.27 -11.44 9.74
N PRO A 35 -0.35 -11.81 8.44
CA PRO A 35 -0.92 -13.08 8.03
C PRO A 35 -0.09 -14.27 8.53
N PRO A 36 -0.66 -15.48 8.53
CA PRO A 36 0.08 -16.72 8.80
C PRO A 36 1.32 -16.83 7.89
N LYS A 37 2.41 -17.40 8.40
CA LYS A 37 3.72 -17.40 7.70
C LYS A 37 3.71 -18.23 6.41
N GLU A 38 2.87 -19.25 6.39
CA GLU A 38 2.64 -20.17 5.29
C GLU A 38 1.79 -19.55 4.17
N TRP A 39 0.99 -18.53 4.48
CA TRP A 39 0.12 -17.89 3.51
C TRP A 39 0.90 -16.93 2.62
N LYS A 40 0.62 -16.99 1.31
CA LYS A 40 1.12 -16.04 0.32
C LYS A 40 -0.01 -15.76 -0.67
N PRO A 41 -0.24 -14.49 -1.04
CA PRO A 41 -1.25 -14.14 -2.05
C PRO A 41 -0.80 -14.50 -3.46
N ARG A 42 0.48 -14.84 -3.62
CA ARG A 42 1.13 -15.06 -4.90
C ARG A 42 2.46 -15.78 -4.76
N LYS A 43 2.84 -16.57 -5.77
CA LYS A 43 4.10 -17.32 -5.80
C LYS A 43 5.34 -16.42 -5.91
N ASN A 44 5.33 -15.44 -6.82
CA ASN A 44 6.43 -14.49 -7.04
C ASN A 44 5.95 -13.24 -7.79
N TYR A 45 6.76 -12.18 -7.85
CA TYR A 45 6.43 -10.90 -8.50
C TYR A 45 7.36 -10.57 -9.68
N ASN A 46 7.92 -11.56 -10.37
CA ASN A 46 8.88 -11.30 -11.45
C ASN A 46 8.20 -10.89 -12.77
N ASP A 47 6.90 -11.16 -12.88
CA ASP A 47 6.06 -10.96 -14.07
C ASP A 47 5.34 -9.60 -14.09
N ILE A 48 5.53 -8.75 -13.09
CA ILE A 48 4.81 -7.47 -12.97
C ILE A 48 5.50 -6.31 -13.68
N GLU A 49 6.73 -6.49 -14.17
CA GLU A 49 7.55 -5.39 -14.69
C GLU A 49 6.91 -4.70 -15.92
N ASP A 50 6.17 -5.46 -16.73
CA ASP A 50 5.49 -4.95 -17.93
C ASP A 50 4.09 -4.38 -17.66
N LEU A 51 3.60 -4.45 -16.42
CA LEU A 51 2.32 -3.82 -16.05
C LEU A 51 2.40 -2.30 -16.28
N VAL A 52 1.33 -1.75 -16.85
CA VAL A 52 1.23 -0.33 -17.18
C VAL A 52 0.61 0.43 -16.01
N ILE A 53 1.26 1.52 -15.62
CA ILE A 53 0.71 2.57 -14.77
C ILE A 53 0.11 3.62 -15.73
N PRO A 54 -1.22 3.67 -15.90
CA PRO A 54 -1.84 4.48 -16.96
C PRO A 54 -1.79 5.99 -16.65
N ALA A 55 -1.93 6.37 -15.38
CA ALA A 55 -1.99 7.77 -14.96
C ALA A 55 -1.13 8.03 -13.71
N PRO A 56 0.20 7.86 -13.78
CA PRO A 56 1.07 8.18 -12.66
C PRO A 56 0.92 9.66 -12.27
N ILE A 57 0.94 9.98 -10.97
CA ILE A 57 0.78 11.35 -10.47
C ILE A 57 2.07 11.83 -9.82
N GLN A 58 2.51 13.03 -10.17
CA GLN A 58 3.57 13.73 -9.42
C GLN A 58 2.93 14.49 -8.26
N GLN A 59 3.43 14.27 -7.05
CA GLN A 59 2.89 14.84 -5.83
C GLN A 59 3.64 16.13 -5.48
N MET A 60 3.09 17.28 -5.88
CA MET A 60 3.63 18.58 -5.48
C MET A 60 3.11 18.96 -4.10
N VAL A 61 4.01 19.23 -3.17
CA VAL A 61 3.63 19.61 -1.81
C VAL A 61 4.07 21.04 -1.54
N THR A 62 3.16 21.83 -0.97
CA THR A 62 3.41 23.18 -0.47
C THR A 62 3.00 23.27 0.98
N GLY A 63 3.64 24.15 1.76
CA GLY A 63 3.36 24.31 3.17
C GLY A 63 4.63 24.29 4.01
N GLN A 64 4.45 24.44 5.32
CA GLN A 64 5.55 24.52 6.28
C GLN A 64 5.07 24.20 7.70
N SER A 65 6.01 23.96 8.62
CA SER A 65 5.74 23.77 10.05
C SER A 65 4.70 22.68 10.36
N GLY A 66 4.72 21.58 9.59
CA GLY A 66 3.82 20.45 9.79
C GLY A 66 2.44 20.57 9.11
N LEU A 67 2.13 21.70 8.47
CA LEU A 67 0.90 21.91 7.73
C LEU A 67 1.19 22.00 6.23
N PHE A 68 0.60 21.09 5.45
CA PHE A 68 0.89 20.94 4.03
C PHE A 68 -0.39 20.79 3.19
N THR A 69 -0.29 21.20 1.94
CA THR A 69 -1.27 20.94 0.88
C THR A 69 -0.56 20.22 -0.27
N GLN A 70 -1.14 19.12 -0.71
CA GLN A 70 -0.64 18.31 -1.83
C GLN A 70 -1.49 18.56 -3.08
N TYR A 71 -0.84 18.75 -4.22
CA TYR A 71 -1.43 18.81 -5.55
C TYR A 71 -0.92 17.63 -6.39
N SER A 72 -1.81 17.01 -7.15
CA SER A 72 -1.49 15.88 -8.04
C SER A 72 -1.37 16.36 -9.48
N ILE A 73 -0.22 16.15 -10.10
CA ILE A 73 0.01 16.44 -11.53
C ILE A 73 0.16 15.13 -12.28
N GLN A 74 -0.81 14.81 -13.13
CA GLN A 74 -0.75 13.62 -13.96
C GLN A 74 0.47 13.65 -14.90
N LYS A 75 1.15 12.52 -15.01
CA LYS A 75 2.28 12.24 -15.91
C LYS A 75 1.85 11.29 -17.02
N LYS A 76 2.71 11.13 -18.02
CA LYS A 76 2.51 10.16 -19.09
C LYS A 76 2.54 8.73 -18.54
N PRO A 77 1.79 7.79 -19.14
CA PRO A 77 1.85 6.38 -18.77
C PRO A 77 3.29 5.86 -18.75
N MET A 78 3.56 4.90 -17.87
CA MET A 78 4.84 4.20 -17.78
C MET A 78 4.63 2.77 -17.27
N THR A 79 5.57 1.89 -17.53
CA THR A 79 5.59 0.53 -16.98
C THR A 79 6.07 0.51 -15.52
N VAL A 80 5.75 -0.55 -14.79
CA VAL A 80 6.30 -0.80 -13.44
C VAL A 80 7.83 -0.88 -13.49
N LYS A 81 8.42 -1.40 -14.57
CA LYS A 81 9.87 -1.42 -14.80
C LYS A 81 10.46 -0.01 -14.83
N GLU A 82 9.89 0.89 -15.62
CA GLU A 82 10.33 2.28 -15.72
C GLU A 82 10.14 3.01 -14.38
N PHE A 83 9.01 2.78 -13.71
CA PHE A 83 8.74 3.33 -12.38
C PHE A 83 9.76 2.87 -11.34
N LYS A 84 10.09 1.57 -11.31
CA LYS A 84 11.11 0.98 -10.43
C LYS A 84 12.50 1.56 -10.71
N GLN A 85 12.87 1.75 -11.97
CA GLN A 85 14.13 2.41 -12.32
C GLN A 85 14.16 3.86 -11.82
N LEU A 86 13.04 4.58 -11.97
CA LEU A 86 12.92 5.95 -11.50
C LEU A 86 13.02 6.06 -9.97
N ALA A 87 12.30 5.21 -9.25
CA ALA A 87 12.31 5.15 -7.78
C ALA A 87 13.69 4.80 -7.21
N ASN A 88 14.50 4.02 -7.93
CA ASN A 88 15.86 3.66 -7.51
C ASN A 88 16.95 4.59 -8.07
N SER A 89 16.59 5.57 -8.89
CA SER A 89 17.55 6.57 -9.39
C SER A 89 18.09 7.44 -8.26
N ALA A 90 19.28 8.03 -8.44
CA ALA A 90 19.89 8.92 -7.46
C ALA A 90 19.01 10.11 -7.04
N LYS A 91 18.01 10.46 -7.86
CA LYS A 91 17.09 11.57 -7.58
C LYS A 91 15.97 11.20 -6.59
N TYR A 92 15.46 9.98 -6.66
CA TYR A 92 14.26 9.56 -5.91
C TYR A 92 14.50 8.43 -4.93
N CYS A 93 15.68 7.81 -4.94
CA CYS A 93 16.00 6.72 -4.04
C CYS A 93 15.91 7.16 -2.57
N THR A 94 15.56 6.21 -1.72
CA THR A 94 15.50 6.41 -0.27
C THR A 94 16.86 6.94 0.22
N PRO A 95 16.89 8.07 0.96
CA PRO A 95 18.14 8.56 1.52
C PRO A 95 18.69 7.57 2.54
N LYS A 96 20.00 7.59 2.80
CA LYS A 96 20.57 6.81 3.92
C LYS A 96 19.94 7.24 5.23
N TYR A 97 19.62 6.31 6.12
CA TYR A 97 19.04 6.56 7.43
C TYR A 97 19.54 5.54 8.46
N ILE A 98 19.43 5.89 9.75
CA ILE A 98 19.90 5.05 10.86
C ILE A 98 18.78 4.14 11.37
N ASP A 99 17.59 4.70 11.54
CA ASP A 99 16.38 4.05 12.02
C ASP A 99 15.12 4.72 11.42
N TYR A 100 13.94 4.21 11.76
CA TYR A 100 12.69 4.75 11.24
C TYR A 100 12.39 6.18 11.72
N GLU A 101 12.87 6.59 12.90
CA GLU A 101 12.68 7.95 13.41
C GLU A 101 13.51 8.96 12.60
N ASP A 102 14.74 8.62 12.23
CA ASP A 102 15.56 9.43 11.34
C ASP A 102 14.94 9.53 9.94
N LEU A 103 14.41 8.42 9.41
CA LEU A 103 13.73 8.42 8.11
C LEU A 103 12.44 9.27 8.13
N GLU A 104 11.64 9.17 9.20
CA GLU A 104 10.43 9.98 9.39
C GLU A 104 10.76 11.47 9.48
N ARG A 105 11.78 11.84 10.27
CA ARG A 105 12.27 13.23 10.34
C ARG A 105 12.70 13.74 8.97
N LYS A 106 13.40 12.91 8.18
CA LYS A 106 13.82 13.27 6.81
C LYS A 106 12.62 13.40 5.88
N TYR A 107 11.60 12.57 6.00
CA TYR A 107 10.37 12.69 5.22
C TYR A 107 9.71 14.05 5.47
N TRP A 108 9.36 14.37 6.72
CA TRP A 108 8.67 15.62 7.05
C TRP A 108 9.50 16.87 6.77
N LYS A 109 10.82 16.80 6.97
CA LYS A 109 11.72 17.91 6.66
C LYS A 109 11.81 18.17 5.16
N ASN A 110 11.74 17.13 4.31
CA ASN A 110 12.08 17.26 2.90
C ASN A 110 10.91 17.13 1.92
N LEU A 111 9.68 16.98 2.43
CA LEU A 111 8.47 16.72 1.66
C LEU A 111 8.24 17.68 0.48
N THR A 112 8.71 18.93 0.58
CA THR A 112 8.51 19.99 -0.43
C THR A 112 9.66 20.13 -1.45
N PHE A 113 10.81 19.46 -1.28
CA PHE A 113 11.97 19.68 -2.16
C PHE A 113 11.95 18.86 -3.45
N VAL A 114 11.56 17.59 -3.34
CA VAL A 114 11.52 16.66 -4.48
C VAL A 114 10.14 16.07 -4.55
N SER A 115 9.34 16.52 -5.52
CA SER A 115 8.01 15.99 -5.76
C SER A 115 8.09 14.56 -6.30
N PRO A 116 7.72 13.52 -5.51
CA PRO A 116 7.79 12.14 -5.95
C PRO A 116 6.70 11.85 -6.99
N ILE A 117 6.84 10.71 -7.68
CA ILE A 117 5.79 10.19 -8.57
C ILE A 117 5.19 8.96 -7.90
N TYR A 118 3.86 8.88 -7.92
CA TYR A 118 3.08 7.79 -7.34
C TYR A 118 2.22 7.13 -8.43
N GLY A 119 2.38 5.82 -8.60
CA GLY A 119 1.53 5.00 -9.47
C GLY A 119 0.27 4.55 -8.73
N ALA A 120 -0.59 5.50 -8.40
CA ALA A 120 -1.84 5.25 -7.67
C ALA A 120 -2.98 4.81 -8.61
N ASP A 121 -4.07 4.34 -8.01
CA ASP A 121 -5.38 4.13 -8.66
C ASP A 121 -5.32 3.23 -9.91
N ILE A 122 -4.48 2.19 -9.85
CA ILE A 122 -4.34 1.21 -10.92
C ILE A 122 -5.41 0.12 -10.73
N ASN A 123 -6.28 -0.01 -11.71
CA ASN A 123 -7.25 -1.11 -11.75
C ASN A 123 -6.55 -2.46 -11.94
N GLY A 124 -6.88 -3.43 -11.10
CA GLY A 124 -6.39 -4.80 -11.22
C GLY A 124 -6.14 -5.46 -9.86
N SER A 125 -5.71 -6.72 -9.91
CA SER A 125 -5.25 -7.49 -8.76
C SER A 125 -3.95 -8.21 -9.11
N ILE A 126 -3.10 -8.41 -8.11
CA ILE A 126 -1.85 -9.19 -8.21
C ILE A 126 -1.92 -10.48 -7.37
N TYR A 127 -3.12 -10.85 -6.91
CA TYR A 127 -3.36 -12.16 -6.31
C TYR A 127 -3.33 -13.24 -7.40
N ASP A 128 -2.71 -14.38 -7.11
CA ASP A 128 -2.77 -15.54 -8.00
C ASP A 128 -4.20 -16.13 -8.00
N GLU A 129 -4.58 -16.83 -9.08
CA GLU A 129 -5.85 -17.53 -9.16
C GLU A 129 -5.98 -18.58 -8.04
N GLY A 130 -7.19 -18.72 -7.49
CA GLY A 130 -7.50 -19.70 -6.44
C GLY A 130 -7.10 -19.28 -5.02
N ILE A 131 -6.57 -18.06 -4.82
CA ILE A 131 -6.41 -17.51 -3.46
C ILE A 131 -7.76 -17.01 -2.96
N GLU A 132 -8.27 -17.65 -1.91
CA GLU A 132 -9.57 -17.32 -1.30
C GLU A 132 -9.38 -16.48 -0.03
N GLU A 133 -8.40 -16.80 0.81
CA GLU A 133 -8.23 -16.11 2.08
C GLU A 133 -7.73 -14.68 1.87
N TRP A 134 -8.54 -13.69 2.30
CA TRP A 134 -8.19 -12.26 2.27
C TRP A 134 -7.78 -11.77 0.88
N ASN A 135 -8.43 -12.30 -0.16
CA ASN A 135 -8.28 -11.80 -1.51
C ASN A 135 -8.97 -10.44 -1.64
N ILE A 136 -8.19 -9.36 -1.80
CA ILE A 136 -8.73 -7.98 -1.84
C ILE A 136 -9.72 -7.80 -3.00
N ALA A 137 -9.58 -8.56 -4.09
CA ALA A 137 -10.53 -8.50 -5.20
C ALA A 137 -11.87 -9.19 -4.89
N HIS A 138 -11.91 -10.10 -3.91
CA HIS A 138 -13.05 -10.95 -3.57
C HIS A 138 -13.09 -11.21 -2.06
N LEU A 139 -13.35 -10.16 -1.27
CA LEU A 139 -13.44 -10.29 0.19
C LEU A 139 -14.73 -10.97 0.66
N ASN A 140 -15.72 -11.12 -0.23
CA ASN A 140 -17.01 -11.76 0.03
C ASN A 140 -17.78 -11.09 1.17
N THR A 141 -17.75 -9.75 1.20
CA THR A 141 -18.44 -8.97 2.22
C THR A 141 -19.83 -8.55 1.73
N ILE A 142 -20.62 -7.94 2.62
CA ILE A 142 -21.90 -7.33 2.21
C ILE A 142 -21.76 -6.25 1.14
N LEU A 143 -20.58 -5.67 0.92
CA LEU A 143 -20.39 -4.66 -0.14
C LEU A 143 -20.57 -5.25 -1.54
N ASP A 144 -20.41 -6.56 -1.69
CA ASP A 144 -20.55 -7.27 -2.96
C ASP A 144 -22.01 -7.27 -3.46
N VAL A 145 -22.98 -6.92 -2.61
CA VAL A 145 -24.40 -6.77 -2.98
C VAL A 145 -24.72 -5.38 -3.54
N VAL A 146 -23.77 -4.45 -3.51
CA VAL A 146 -23.93 -3.09 -4.04
C VAL A 146 -23.43 -3.08 -5.48
N GLU A 147 -24.35 -3.01 -6.44
CA GLU A 147 -24.09 -2.72 -7.87
C GLU A 147 -23.98 -1.22 -8.14
#